data_AF-A0A1Q3ZFN2-F1
#
_entry.id   AF-A0A1Q3ZFN2-F1
#
_cell.length_a   1.000
_cell.length_b   1.000
_cell.length_c   1.000
_cell.angle_alpha   90.00
_cell.angle_beta   90.00
_cell.angle_gamma   90.00
#
_symmetry.space_group_name_H-M   'P 1'
#
loop_
_entity.id
_entity.type
_entity.pdbx_description
1 polymer ?
#
loop_
_entity_poly.entity_id
_entity_poly.type
_entity_poly.pdbx_seq_one_letter_code
_entity_poly.pdbx_strand_id
1 'polypeptide(L)'
;MENQTLLKVLRIVGILEAVSWGALLIAMYYKRMLGEPKFMQATGMTHGMLFVTFTLLVIFAGASANWSKKEITLGIISAVLPFGTLWADAKIFKKYVK
;
A
#
# COMPACT_ATOMS: atom_id res chain seq x y z
N MET A 1 9.91 17.70 11.66
CA MET A 1 8.47 17.37 11.77
C MET A 1 7.94 16.73 10.48
N GLU A 2 8.35 17.21 9.31
CA GLU A 2 7.92 16.72 8.00
C GLU A 2 7.99 15.19 7.83
N ASN A 3 9.08 14.55 8.27
CA ASN A 3 9.25 13.09 8.15
C ASN A 3 8.21 12.28 8.94
N GLN A 4 7.79 12.77 10.11
CA GLN A 4 6.78 12.06 10.90
C GLN A 4 5.40 12.17 10.26
N THR A 5 5.10 13.30 9.62
CA THR A 5 3.88 13.47 8.84
C THR A 5 3.88 12.55 7.62
N LEU A 6 4.98 12.49 6.87
CA LEU A 6 5.14 11.58 5.72
C LEU A 6 4.97 10.11 6.13
N LEU A 7 5.57 9.69 7.24
CA LEU A 7 5.41 8.34 7.77
C LEU A 7 3.96 8.05 8.17
N LYS A 8 3.27 8.97 8.85
CA LYS A 8 1.84 8.79 9.18
C LYS A 8 0.98 8.63 7.92
N VAL A 9 1.22 9.46 6.90
CA VAL A 9 0.53 9.36 5.61
C VAL A 9 0.83 8.01 4.94
N LEU A 10 2.09 7.58 4.89
CA LEU A 10 2.50 6.28 4.35
C LEU A 10 1.75 5.12 5.03
N ARG A 11 1.59 5.17 6.36
CA ARG A 11 0.86 4.15 7.12
C ARG A 11 -0.63 4.11 6.76
N ILE A 12 -1.26 5.28 6.65
CA ILE A 12 -2.67 5.39 6.25
C ILE A 12 -2.86 4.87 4.82
N VAL A 13 -2.00 5.28 3.89
CA VAL A 13 -2.05 4.82 2.49
C VAL A 13 -1.80 3.32 2.41
N GLY A 14 -0.88 2.76 3.20
CA GLY A 14 -0.67 1.32 3.28
C GLY A 14 -1.91 0.56 3.75
N ILE A 15 -2.63 1.07 4.75
CA ILE A 15 -3.90 0.47 5.18
C ILE A 15 -4.95 0.56 4.07
N LEU A 16 -5.07 1.71 3.40
CA LEU A 16 -6.01 1.89 2.28
C LEU A 16 -5.69 0.94 1.12
N GLU A 17 -4.41 0.76 0.81
CA GLU A 17 -3.94 -0.18 -0.20
C GLU A 17 -4.34 -1.62 0.16
N ALA A 18 -4.11 -2.05 1.40
CA ALA A 18 -4.51 -3.37 1.89
C ALA A 18 -6.04 -3.59 1.83
N VAL A 19 -6.82 -2.57 2.19
CA VAL A 19 -8.29 -2.61 2.09
C VAL A 19 -8.74 -2.67 0.63
N SER A 20 -8.10 -1.90 -0.27
CA SER A 20 -8.41 -1.89 -1.70
C SER A 20 -8.09 -3.24 -2.37
N TRP A 21 -7.06 -3.96 -1.90
CA TRP A 21 -6.79 -5.35 -2.25
C TRP A 21 -7.95 -6.26 -1.87
N GLY A 22 -8.46 -6.14 -0.65
CA GLY A 22 -9.65 -6.87 -0.19
C GLY A 22 -10.88 -6.57 -1.06
N ALA A 23 -11.10 -5.30 -1.40
CA ALA A 23 -12.18 -4.88 -2.29
C ALA A 23 -12.03 -5.48 -3.71
N LEU A 24 -10.80 -5.56 -4.24
CA LEU A 24 -10.51 -6.19 -5.53
C LEU A 24 -10.88 -7.69 -5.53
N LEU A 25 -10.56 -8.41 -4.46
CA LEU A 25 -10.93 -9.83 -4.32
C LEU A 25 -12.46 -10.01 -4.31
N ILE A 26 -13.18 -9.15 -3.58
CA ILE A 26 -14.65 -9.16 -3.56
C ILE A 26 -15.20 -8.83 -4.96
N ALA A 27 -14.63 -7.84 -5.65
CA ALA A 27 -15.07 -7.46 -6.98
C ALA A 27 -14.81 -8.55 -8.03
N MET A 28 -13.71 -9.31 -7.91
CA MET A 28 -13.44 -10.49 -8.74
C MET A 28 -14.45 -11.61 -8.48
N TYR A 29 -14.79 -11.86 -7.22
CA TYR A 29 -15.82 -12.83 -6.87
C TYR A 29 -17.19 -12.41 -7.42
N TYR A 30 -17.57 -11.15 -7.24
CA TYR A 30 -18.81 -10.57 -7.78
C TYR A 30 -18.89 -10.70 -9.30
N LYS A 31 -17.82 -10.35 -10.02
CA LYS A 31 -17.73 -10.52 -11.48
C LYS A 31 -17.99 -11.96 -11.89
N ARG A 32 -17.47 -12.94 -11.13
CA ARG A 32 -17.64 -14.37 -11.44
C ARG A 32 -19.07 -14.86 -11.20
N MET A 33 -19.80 -14.25 -10.26
CA MET A 33 -21.19 -14.63 -9.94
C MET A 33 -22.22 -13.89 -10.78
N LEU A 34 -22.02 -12.60 -11.04
CA LEU A 34 -23.02 -11.70 -11.62
C LEU A 34 -22.65 -11.18 -13.00
N GLY A 35 -21.47 -11.56 -13.53
CA GLY A 35 -21.03 -11.24 -14.89
C GLY A 35 -20.66 -9.77 -15.14
N GLU A 36 -20.91 -8.88 -14.19
CA GLU A 36 -20.71 -7.43 -14.33
C GLU A 36 -19.26 -7.00 -14.01
N PRO A 37 -18.48 -6.49 -15.00
CA PRO A 37 -17.09 -6.14 -14.79
C PRO A 37 -16.89 -4.72 -14.23
N LYS A 38 -17.94 -3.89 -14.14
CA LYS A 38 -17.84 -2.48 -13.71
C LYS A 38 -17.21 -2.33 -12.33
N PHE A 39 -17.62 -3.15 -11.38
CA PHE A 39 -17.06 -3.11 -10.01
C PHE A 39 -15.57 -3.46 -9.99
N MET A 40 -15.16 -4.51 -10.72
CA MET A 40 -13.76 -4.92 -10.83
C MET A 40 -12.89 -3.82 -11.45
N GLN A 41 -13.39 -3.14 -12.48
CA GLN A 41 -12.67 -2.03 -13.12
C GLN A 41 -12.49 -0.84 -12.16
N ALA A 42 -13.56 -0.42 -11.48
CA ALA A 42 -13.49 0.68 -10.52
C ALA A 42 -12.55 0.39 -9.34
N THR A 43 -12.63 -0.81 -8.76
CA THR A 43 -11.74 -1.23 -7.67
C THR A 43 -10.30 -1.42 -8.15
N GLY A 44 -10.11 -1.94 -9.37
CA GLY A 44 -8.78 -2.13 -9.96
C GLY A 44 -8.04 -0.83 -10.22
N MET A 45 -8.74 0.17 -10.77
CA MET A 45 -8.17 1.52 -10.97
C MET A 45 -7.80 2.17 -9.64
N THR A 46 -8.71 2.09 -8.65
CA THR A 46 -8.49 2.65 -7.32
C THR A 46 -7.28 1.99 -6.65
N HIS A 47 -7.21 0.66 -6.70
CA HIS A 47 -6.10 -0.11 -6.17
C HIS A 47 -4.78 0.23 -6.84
N GLY A 48 -4.75 0.31 -8.18
CA GLY A 48 -3.54 0.69 -8.93
C GLY A 48 -3.04 2.10 -8.56
N MET A 49 -3.94 3.07 -8.37
CA MET A 49 -3.57 4.41 -7.93
C MET A 49 -2.97 4.41 -6.52
N LEU A 50 -3.56 3.64 -5.60
CA LEU A 50 -3.03 3.47 -4.24
C LEU A 50 -1.67 2.78 -4.25
N PHE A 51 -1.47 1.75 -5.07
CA PHE A 51 -0.20 1.05 -5.23
C PHE A 51 0.93 1.98 -5.66
N VAL A 52 0.70 2.81 -6.69
CA VAL A 52 1.70 3.80 -7.16
C VAL A 52 1.98 4.84 -6.08
N THR A 53 0.92 5.38 -5.46
CA THR A 53 1.05 6.38 -4.39
C THR A 53 1.86 5.83 -3.21
N PHE A 54 1.56 4.61 -2.77
CA PHE A 54 2.28 3.93 -1.72
C PHE A 54 3.76 3.73 -2.07
N THR A 55 4.05 3.24 -3.28
CA THR A 55 5.41 3.00 -3.75
C THR A 55 6.25 4.28 -3.74
N LEU A 56 5.69 5.38 -4.22
CA LEU A 56 6.35 6.69 -4.18
C LEU A 56 6.58 7.16 -2.74
N LEU A 57 5.58 7.02 -1.86
CA LEU A 57 5.72 7.37 -0.45
C LEU A 57 6.79 6.53 0.26
N VAL A 58 6.93 5.24 -0.04
CA VAL A 58 8.00 4.39 0.51
C VAL A 58 9.38 4.92 0.10
N ILE A 59 9.54 5.32 -1.18
CA ILE A 59 10.81 5.86 -1.69
C ILE A 59 11.12 7.20 -1.01
N PHE A 60 10.16 8.13 -0.99
CA PHE A 60 10.35 9.46 -0.40
C PHE A 60 10.57 9.40 1.12
N ALA A 61 9.71 8.69 1.84
CA ALA A 61 9.83 8.54 3.29
C ALA A 61 11.10 7.76 3.65
N GLY A 62 11.44 6.72 2.90
CA GLY A 62 12.64 5.93 3.10
C GLY A 62 13.92 6.72 2.87
N ALA A 63 13.98 7.52 1.80
CA ALA A 63 15.11 8.41 1.56
C ALA A 63 15.23 9.49 2.65
N SER A 64 14.12 10.11 3.04
CA SER A 64 14.12 11.18 4.03
C SER A 64 14.42 10.71 5.46
N ALA A 65 14.03 9.47 5.79
CA ALA A 65 14.28 8.85 7.09
C ALA A 65 15.59 8.02 7.12
N ASN A 66 16.45 8.10 6.08
CA ASN A 66 17.69 7.35 5.96
C ASN A 66 17.53 5.82 6.15
N TRP A 67 16.50 5.25 5.53
CA TRP A 67 16.31 3.80 5.50
C TRP A 67 17.41 3.13 4.69
N SER A 68 17.72 1.90 5.05
CA SER A 68 18.61 1.09 4.22
C SER A 68 17.96 0.78 2.87
N LYS A 69 18.77 0.59 1.82
CA LYS A 69 18.27 0.16 0.49
C LYS A 69 17.41 -1.11 0.59
N LYS A 70 17.76 -2.04 1.50
CA LYS A 70 16.99 -3.26 1.77
C LYS A 70 15.59 -2.97 2.29
N GLU A 71 15.43 -2.00 3.19
CA GLU A 71 14.13 -1.62 3.75
C GLU A 71 13.23 -0.94 2.72
N ILE A 72 13.80 -0.10 1.86
CA ILE A 72 13.06 0.50 0.74
C ILE A 72 12.59 -0.59 -0.23
N THR A 73 13.48 -1.50 -0.63
CA THR A 73 13.12 -2.61 -1.55
C THR A 73 12.07 -3.53 -0.93
N LEU A 74 12.21 -3.92 0.34
CA LEU A 74 11.21 -4.73 1.04
C LEU A 74 9.87 -3.99 1.18
N GLY A 75 9.90 -2.67 1.42
CA GLY A 75 8.70 -1.83 1.45
C GLY A 75 7.96 -1.83 0.12
N ILE A 76 8.66 -1.70 -1.01
CA ILE A 76 8.04 -1.75 -2.34
C ILE A 76 7.48 -3.15 -2.64
N ILE A 77 8.25 -4.20 -2.36
CA ILE A 77 7.80 -5.60 -2.56
C ILE A 77 6.54 -5.89 -1.74
N SER A 78 6.42 -5.29 -0.55
CA SER A 78 5.26 -5.48 0.32
C SER A 78 3.94 -5.03 -0.31
N ALA A 79 3.97 -4.08 -1.26
CA ALA A 79 2.76 -3.62 -1.95
C ALA A 79 2.29 -4.58 -3.06
N VAL A 80 3.14 -5.52 -3.49
CA VAL A 80 2.78 -6.51 -4.51
C VAL A 80 1.97 -7.66 -3.90
N LEU A 81 2.27 -8.01 -2.65
CA LEU A 81 1.57 -9.08 -1.93
C LEU A 81 0.31 -8.53 -1.27
N PRO A 82 -0.81 -9.28 -1.31
CA PRO A 82 -2.03 -8.87 -0.62
C PRO A 82 -1.73 -8.70 0.88
N PHE A 83 -2.13 -7.56 1.43
CA PHE A 83 -1.90 -7.18 2.83
C PHE A 83 -0.42 -7.03 3.22
N GLY A 84 0.53 -7.10 2.29
CA GLY A 84 1.95 -6.99 2.60
C GLY A 84 2.32 -5.60 3.14
N THR A 85 1.59 -4.56 2.75
CA THR A 85 1.71 -3.21 3.29
C THR A 85 1.48 -3.13 4.80
N LEU A 86 0.61 -3.98 5.37
CA LEU A 86 0.42 -4.08 6.82
C LEU A 86 1.62 -4.74 7.53
N TRP A 87 2.24 -5.73 6.88
CA TRP A 87 3.47 -6.33 7.39
C TRP A 87 4.62 -5.32 7.37
N ALA A 88 4.77 -4.54 6.29
CA ALA A 88 5.78 -3.48 6.20
C ALA A 88 5.56 -2.40 7.27
N ASP A 89 4.29 -2.05 7.58
CA ASP A 89 3.98 -1.18 8.71
C ASP A 89 4.52 -1.71 10.03
N ALA A 90 4.19 -2.97 10.33
CA ALA A 90 4.54 -3.60 11.60
C ALA A 90 6.05 -3.82 11.76
N LYS A 91 6.77 -4.16 10.69
CA LYS A 91 8.19 -4.56 10.73
C LYS A 91 9.17 -3.46 10.37
N ILE A 92 8.80 -2.54 9.46
CA ILE A 92 9.71 -1.52 8.93
C ILE A 92 9.29 -0.15 9.47
N PHE A 93 8.06 0.28 9.23
CA PHE A 93 7.67 1.68 9.45
C PHE A 93 7.65 2.06 10.92
N LYS A 94 7.20 1.15 11.80
CA LYS A 94 7.21 1.35 13.25
C LYS A 94 8.59 1.65 13.85
N LYS A 95 9.70 1.26 13.20
CA LYS A 95 11.05 1.59 13.69
C LYS A 95 11.36 3.09 13.62
N TYR A 96 10.67 3.82 12.75
CA TYR A 96 10.97 5.22 12.42
C TYR A 96 9.88 6.19 12.86
N VAL A 97 8.72 5.67 13.26
CA VAL A 97 7.66 6.44 13.89
C VAL A 97 8.02 6.64 15.36
N LYS A 98 8.08 7.90 15.79
CA LYS A 98 8.24 8.27 17.20
C LYS A 98 6.90 8.31 17.92
#